data_AF-A0A353QJX1-F1
#
_entry.id   AF-A0A353QJX1-F1
#
_cell.length_a   1.000
_cell.length_b   1.000
_cell.length_c   1.000
_cell.angle_alpha   90.00
_cell.angle_beta   90.00
_cell.angle_gamma   90.00
#
_symmetry.space_group_name_H-M   'P 1'
#
loop_
_entity.id
_entity.type
_entity.pdbx_description
1 polymer ?
#
loop_
_entity_poly.entity_id
_entity_poly.type
_entity_poly.pdbx_seq_one_letter_code
_entity_poly.pdbx_strand_id
1 'polypeptide(L)'
;MDKHAGLRCPGCGAQLHSDSSEERGFVPAHVLGQSNSETLCRRCFRIRHYGKAEPVRLTVQTVLDAVSKGAASARAVFFIVDPFDFEGTWHPEWLPLFGKRPYYILINKIDLLPSVSK
;
A
#
# COMPACT_ATOMS: atom_id res chain seq x y z
N MET A 1 -10.53 -14.98 25.07
CA MET A 1 -10.58 -13.52 24.88
C MET A 1 -9.18 -13.10 24.44
N ASP A 2 -8.98 -12.88 23.15
CA ASP A 2 -7.65 -12.69 22.57
C ASP A 2 -7.04 -11.36 23.03
N LYS A 3 -5.97 -11.44 23.82
CA LYS A 3 -5.27 -10.28 24.42
C LYS A 3 -4.57 -9.39 23.38
N HIS A 4 -4.68 -9.71 22.09
CA HIS A 4 -4.02 -9.02 20.98
C HIS A 4 -5.00 -8.55 19.88
N ALA A 5 -6.31 -8.66 20.12
CA ALA A 5 -7.33 -8.14 19.22
C ALA A 5 -7.16 -6.62 19.07
N GLY A 6 -6.60 -6.17 17.94
CA GLY A 6 -6.48 -4.75 17.59
C GLY A 6 -5.06 -4.19 17.48
N LEU A 7 -4.01 -4.94 17.84
CA LEU A 7 -2.63 -4.49 17.62
C LEU A 7 -2.29 -4.49 16.13
N ARG A 8 -1.87 -3.34 15.59
CA ARG A 8 -1.52 -3.16 14.18
C ARG A 8 -0.08 -2.74 14.05
N CYS A 9 0.57 -3.25 12.99
CA CYS A 9 1.91 -2.83 12.62
C CYS A 9 1.90 -1.32 12.24
N PRO A 10 2.70 -0.46 12.89
CA PRO A 10 2.73 0.97 12.55
C PRO A 10 3.35 1.23 11.17
N GLY A 11 4.07 0.25 10.59
CA GLY A 11 4.66 0.37 9.26
C GLY A 11 3.70 0.09 8.09
N CYS A 12 2.81 -0.90 8.20
CA CYS A 12 1.93 -1.29 7.10
C CYS A 12 0.43 -1.35 7.45
N GLY A 13 0.07 -1.07 8.70
CA GLY A 13 -1.31 -1.06 9.18
C GLY A 13 -1.98 -2.42 9.30
N ALA A 14 -1.29 -3.52 8.95
CA ALA A 14 -1.81 -4.88 9.08
C ALA A 14 -1.93 -5.28 10.56
N GLN A 15 -2.95 -6.06 10.88
CA GLN A 15 -3.10 -6.65 12.22
C GLN A 15 -1.93 -7.59 12.49
N LEU A 16 -1.34 -7.50 13.69
CA LEU A 16 -0.27 -8.40 14.11
C LEU A 16 -0.85 -9.78 14.42
N HIS A 17 -0.19 -10.82 13.91
CA HIS A 17 -0.58 -12.21 14.09
C HIS A 17 0.64 -13.13 13.97
N SER A 18 0.51 -14.39 14.36
CA SER A 18 1.61 -15.37 14.30
C SER A 18 1.25 -16.65 13.52
N ASP A 19 0.20 -16.60 12.69
CA ASP A 19 -0.37 -17.78 12.04
C ASP A 19 0.37 -18.18 10.76
N SER A 20 0.55 -17.22 9.84
CA SER A 20 1.12 -17.47 8.51
C SER A 20 2.28 -16.52 8.26
N SER A 21 3.47 -17.08 8.12
CA SER A 21 4.70 -16.31 7.87
C SER A 21 4.64 -15.55 6.54
N GLU A 22 3.89 -16.07 5.57
CA GLU A 22 3.75 -15.52 4.22
C GLU A 22 2.79 -14.32 4.15
N GLU A 23 2.05 -14.05 5.22
CA GLU A 23 1.02 -13.02 5.26
C GLU A 23 1.50 -11.71 5.91
N ARG A 24 0.83 -10.61 5.54
CA ARG A 24 1.13 -9.30 6.11
C ARG A 24 0.67 -9.27 7.55
N GLY A 25 1.55 -8.79 8.43
CA GLY A 25 1.26 -8.70 9.86
C GLY A 25 1.93 -9.79 10.68
N PHE A 26 2.57 -10.77 10.03
CA PHE A 26 3.27 -11.83 10.74
C PHE A 26 4.36 -11.30 11.67
N VAL A 27 4.34 -11.80 12.90
CA VAL A 27 5.39 -11.74 13.90
C VAL A 27 5.58 -13.14 14.51
N PRO A 28 6.80 -13.52 14.94
CA PRO A 28 6.97 -14.78 15.69
C PRO A 28 6.10 -14.81 16.95
N ALA A 29 5.61 -15.99 17.34
CA ALA A 29 4.67 -16.13 18.47
C ALA A 29 5.20 -15.53 19.79
N HIS A 30 6.50 -15.64 20.07
CA HIS A 30 7.12 -15.04 21.25
C HIS A 30 7.11 -13.49 21.21
N VAL A 31 7.21 -12.90 20.00
CA VAL A 31 7.08 -11.45 19.80
C VAL A 31 5.63 -11.03 19.93
N LEU A 32 4.68 -11.83 19.43
CA LEU A 32 3.25 -11.54 19.55
C LEU A 32 2.83 -11.37 21.02
N GLY A 33 3.29 -12.28 21.89
CA GLY A 33 3.01 -12.24 23.33
C GLY A 33 3.57 -11.01 24.07
N GLN A 34 4.54 -10.30 23.47
CA GLN A 34 5.16 -9.09 24.02
C GLN A 34 4.87 -7.85 23.16
N SER A 35 3.96 -7.95 22.19
CA SER A 35 3.71 -6.90 21.21
C SER A 35 3.07 -5.67 21.84
N ASN A 36 3.51 -4.50 21.38
CA ASN A 36 3.01 -3.18 21.76
C ASN A 36 2.72 -2.34 20.50
N SER A 37 2.32 -1.08 20.69
CA SER A 37 1.99 -0.16 19.60
C SER A 37 3.14 0.16 18.64
N GLU A 38 4.39 -0.11 19.01
CA GLU A 38 5.58 0.14 18.19
C GLU A 38 6.06 -1.12 17.45
N THR A 39 5.46 -2.27 17.71
CA THR A 39 5.91 -3.56 17.18
C THR A 39 5.70 -3.63 15.67
N LEU A 40 6.79 -3.83 14.93
CA LEU A 40 6.78 -4.01 13.48
C LEU A 40 6.56 -5.49 13.12
N CYS A 41 5.75 -5.74 12.09
CA CYS A 41 5.71 -7.06 11.47
C CYS A 41 7.03 -7.40 10.79
N ARG A 42 7.30 -8.69 10.57
CA ARG A 42 8.56 -9.21 9.98
C ARG A 42 8.99 -8.46 8.73
N ARG A 43 8.06 -8.21 7.80
CA ARG A 43 8.33 -7.47 6.56
C ARG A 43 8.76 -6.02 6.83
N CYS A 44 8.00 -5.28 7.64
CA CYS A 44 8.31 -3.88 7.96
C CYS A 44 9.63 -3.76 8.74
N PHE A 45 9.90 -4.70 9.64
CA PHE A 45 11.17 -4.80 10.35
C PHE A 45 12.34 -4.99 9.37
N ARG A 46 12.22 -5.93 8.42
CA ARG A 46 13.27 -6.21 7.42
C ARG A 46 13.51 -5.05 6.45
N ILE A 47 12.45 -4.35 6.05
CA ILE A 47 12.58 -3.13 5.24
C ILE A 47 13.35 -2.06 6.03
N ARG A 48 12.95 -1.80 7.28
CA ARG A 48 13.51 -0.73 8.11
C ARG A 48 14.96 -0.98 8.52
N HIS A 49 15.32 -2.21 8.88
CA HIS A 49 16.63 -2.52 9.45
C HIS A 49 17.63 -3.14 8.47
N TYR A 50 17.15 -3.73 7.37
CA TYR A 50 18.01 -4.44 6.41
C TYR A 50 17.85 -3.96 4.97
N GLY A 51 16.95 -3.00 4.69
CA GLY A 51 16.64 -2.58 3.32
C GLY A 51 16.06 -3.71 2.45
N LYS A 52 15.57 -4.80 3.08
CA LYS A 52 15.07 -5.97 2.35
C LYS A 52 13.56 -5.86 2.16
N ALA A 53 13.15 -5.51 0.95
CA ALA A 53 11.76 -5.59 0.53
C ALA A 53 11.39 -7.04 0.22
N GLU A 54 10.62 -7.67 1.10
CA GLU A 54 10.03 -8.98 0.81
C GLU A 54 8.76 -8.81 -0.03
N PRO A 55 8.59 -9.64 -1.08
CA PRO A 55 7.37 -9.67 -1.86
C PRO A 55 6.22 -10.14 -0.96
N VAL A 56 5.12 -9.39 -1.00
CA VAL A 56 3.85 -9.83 -0.42
C VAL A 56 3.11 -10.59 -1.51
N ARG A 57 2.43 -11.68 -1.16
CA ARG A 57 1.43 -12.30 -2.03
C ARG A 57 0.24 -11.36 -2.17
N LEU A 58 0.36 -10.41 -3.10
CA LEU A 58 -0.74 -9.57 -3.58
C LEU A 58 -1.04 -10.01 -5.00
N THR A 59 -2.29 -10.39 -5.25
CA THR A 59 -2.75 -10.65 -6.61
C THR A 59 -3.18 -9.32 -7.24
N VAL A 60 -3.10 -9.25 -8.57
CA VAL A 60 -3.64 -8.11 -9.34
C VAL A 60 -5.11 -7.87 -8.97
N GLN A 61 -5.89 -8.94 -8.82
CA GLN A 61 -7.29 -8.85 -8.42
C GLN A 61 -7.48 -8.15 -7.06
N THR A 62 -6.67 -8.47 -6.06
CA THR A 62 -6.74 -7.81 -4.74
C THR A 62 -6.51 -6.30 -4.85
N VAL A 63 -5.63 -5.86 -5.75
CA VAL A 63 -5.39 -4.43 -6.00
C VAL A 63 -6.61 -3.79 -6.66
N LEU A 64 -7.12 -4.40 -7.73
CA LEU A 64 -8.29 -3.89 -8.46
C LEU A 64 -9.54 -3.81 -7.56
N ASP A 65 -9.75 -4.80 -6.70
CA ASP A 65 -10.85 -4.79 -5.72
C ASP A 65 -10.72 -3.63 -4.73
N ALA A 66 -9.51 -3.37 -4.24
CA ALA A 66 -9.25 -2.26 -3.34
C ALA A 66 -9.46 -0.90 -4.02
N VAL A 67 -8.98 -0.74 -5.26
CA VAL A 67 -9.18 0.48 -6.07
C VAL A 67 -10.66 0.70 -6.35
N SER A 68 -11.36 -0.35 -6.79
CA SER A 68 -12.81 -0.32 -7.06
C SER A 68 -13.60 0.09 -5.83
N LYS A 69 -13.30 -0.50 -4.66
CA LYS A 69 -13.94 -0.15 -3.38
C LYS A 69 -13.65 1.29 -2.96
N GLY A 70 -12.41 1.76 -3.12
CA GLY A 70 -12.05 3.14 -2.83
C GLY A 70 -12.80 4.13 -3.72
N ALA A 71 -12.77 3.89 -5.03
CA ALA A 71 -13.50 4.68 -6.00
C ALA A 71 -15.02 4.66 -5.74
N ALA A 72 -15.58 3.51 -5.34
CA ALA A 72 -16.99 3.35 -4.96
C ALA A 72 -17.46 4.41 -3.94
N SER A 73 -16.62 4.67 -2.93
CA SER A 73 -16.90 5.62 -1.84
C SER A 73 -16.56 7.08 -2.14
N ALA A 74 -15.89 7.36 -3.26
CA ALA A 74 -15.37 8.69 -3.56
C ALA A 74 -16.36 9.56 -4.35
N ARG A 75 -16.39 10.86 -4.05
CA ARG A 75 -17.12 11.86 -4.84
C ARG A 75 -16.38 12.26 -6.13
N ALA A 76 -15.06 12.24 -6.10
CA ALA A 76 -14.16 12.48 -7.22
C ALA A 76 -12.89 11.66 -7.02
N VAL A 77 -12.21 11.32 -8.13
CA VAL A 77 -10.95 10.58 -8.09
C VAL A 77 -9.81 11.48 -8.58
N PHE A 78 -8.72 11.54 -7.83
CA PHE A 78 -7.49 12.21 -8.25
C PHE A 78 -6.45 11.13 -8.54
N PHE A 79 -6.16 10.91 -9.82
CA PHE A 79 -5.23 9.90 -10.26
C PHE A 79 -3.85 10.54 -10.50
N ILE A 80 -2.93 10.30 -9.58
CA ILE A 80 -1.60 10.90 -9.60
C ILE A 80 -0.67 10.04 -10.46
N VAL A 81 -0.01 10.66 -11.44
CA VAL A 81 0.93 10.01 -12.37
C VAL A 81 2.29 10.69 -12.24
N ASP A 82 3.35 9.90 -12.23
CA ASP A 82 4.73 10.36 -12.24
C ASP A 82 5.31 10.18 -13.65
N PRO A 83 5.67 11.26 -14.37
CA PRO A 83 6.21 11.13 -15.72
C PRO A 83 7.58 10.44 -15.76
N PHE A 84 8.33 10.42 -14.66
CA PHE A 84 9.63 9.74 -14.56
C PHE A 84 9.51 8.26 -14.23
N ASP A 85 8.34 7.84 -13.74
CA ASP A 85 7.98 6.43 -13.49
C ASP A 85 6.59 6.16 -14.08
N PHE A 86 6.46 6.36 -15.39
CA PHE A 86 5.17 6.27 -16.06
C PHE A 86 4.63 4.83 -16.03
N GLU A 87 5.47 3.83 -16.26
CA GLU A 87 5.07 2.42 -16.23
C GLU A 87 4.60 1.97 -14.83
N GLY A 88 5.18 2.53 -13.76
CA GLY A 88 4.81 2.22 -12.39
C GLY A 88 3.63 3.02 -11.84
N THR A 89 3.19 4.08 -12.53
CA THR A 89 2.13 4.99 -12.04
C THR A 89 0.94 5.11 -12.97
N TRP A 90 1.07 4.75 -14.24
CA TRP A 90 -0.01 4.78 -15.23
C TRP A 90 -0.67 3.40 -15.39
N HIS A 91 -1.84 3.27 -14.78
CA HIS A 91 -2.71 2.10 -14.81
C HIS A 91 -4.06 2.43 -15.47
N PRO A 92 -4.13 2.49 -16.81
CA PRO A 92 -5.36 2.86 -17.52
C PRO A 92 -6.51 1.87 -17.29
N GLU A 93 -6.20 0.63 -16.92
CA GLU A 93 -7.17 -0.40 -16.55
C GLU A 93 -7.96 -0.06 -15.28
N TRP A 94 -7.53 0.95 -14.51
CA TRP A 94 -8.29 1.46 -13.36
C TRP A 94 -9.34 2.49 -13.74
N LEU A 95 -9.23 3.16 -14.89
CA LEU A 95 -10.17 4.19 -15.32
C LEU A 95 -11.63 3.68 -15.37
N PRO A 96 -11.93 2.46 -15.86
CA PRO A 96 -13.28 1.90 -15.81
C PRO A 96 -13.80 1.73 -14.37
N LEU A 97 -12.94 1.48 -13.38
CA LEU A 97 -13.31 1.33 -11.98
C LEU A 97 -13.81 2.66 -11.37
N PHE A 98 -13.45 3.79 -11.97
CA PHE A 98 -13.92 5.10 -11.54
C PHE A 98 -15.38 5.35 -11.93
N GLY A 99 -15.98 4.56 -12.82
CA GLY A 99 -17.40 4.66 -13.19
C GLY A 99 -17.77 6.05 -13.73
N LYS A 100 -18.92 6.58 -13.31
CA LYS A 100 -19.40 7.93 -13.73
C LYS A 100 -18.85 9.08 -12.88
N ARG A 101 -17.88 8.81 -12.00
CA ARG A 101 -17.34 9.84 -11.10
C ARG A 101 -16.40 10.76 -11.88
N PRO A 102 -16.38 12.07 -11.57
CA PRO A 102 -15.36 12.94 -12.11
C PRO A 102 -13.98 12.44 -11.66
N TYR A 103 -13.04 12.34 -12.60
CA TYR A 103 -11.66 12.01 -12.30
C TYR A 103 -10.71 13.03 -12.94
N TYR A 104 -9.62 13.29 -12.24
CA TYR A 104 -8.58 14.23 -12.65
C TYR A 104 -7.25 13.50 -12.66
N ILE A 105 -6.52 13.59 -13.77
CA ILE A 105 -5.15 13.08 -13.84
C ILE A 105 -4.24 14.21 -13.38
N LEU A 106 -3.48 13.98 -12.32
CA LEU A 106 -2.54 14.94 -11.74
C LEU A 106 -1.12 14.48 -12.03
N ILE A 107 -0.35 15.30 -12.72
CA ILE A 107 1.06 15.00 -13.01
C ILE A 107 1.90 15.49 -11.82
N ASN A 108 2.59 14.57 -11.16
CA ASN A 108 3.49 14.86 -10.05
C ASN A 108 4.92 15.14 -10.54
N LYS A 109 5.75 15.72 -9.67
CA LYS A 109 7.19 15.97 -9.91
C LYS A 109 7.50 16.77 -11.17
N ILE A 110 6.64 17.74 -11.48
CA ILE A 110 6.80 18.60 -12.67
C ILE A 110 8.09 19.42 -12.64
N ASP A 111 8.66 19.64 -11.45
CA ASP A 111 9.95 20.31 -11.24
C ASP A 111 11.14 19.55 -11.85
N LEU A 112 11.01 18.24 -12.03
CA LEU A 112 12.03 17.42 -12.65
C LEU A 112 12.00 17.50 -14.18
N LEU A 113 10.91 18.01 -14.77
CA LEU A 113 10.80 18.14 -16.22
C LEU A 113 11.85 19.11 -16.75
N PRO A 114 12.49 18.79 -17.90
CA PRO A 114 13.48 19.68 -18.48
C PRO A 114 12.86 21.03 -18.78
N SER A 115 13.54 22.11 -18.37
CA SER A 115 13.16 23.46 -18.77
C SER A 115 13.20 23.54 -20.29
N VAL A 116 12.11 23.95 -20.92
CA VAL A 116 12.09 24.24 -22.36
C VAL A 116 13.01 25.44 -22.64
N SER A 117 14.28 25.18 -22.91
CA SER A 117 15.17 26.17 -23.54
C SER A 117 14.70 26.33 -24.98
N LYS A 118 14.20 27.53 -25.32
CA LYS A 118 13.95 27.94 -26.70
C LYS A 118 15.24 27.97 -27.50
#